data_AF-A0A938F3E9-F1
#
_entry.id   AF-A0A938F3E9-F1
#
_cell.length_a   1.000
_cell.length_b   1.000
_cell.length_c   1.000
_cell.angle_alpha   90.00
_cell.angle_beta   90.00
_cell.angle_gamma   90.00
#
_symmetry.space_group_name_H-M   'P 1'
#
loop_
_entity.id
_entity.type
_entity.pdbx_description
1 polymer ?
#
loop_
_entity_poly.entity_id
_entity_poly.type
_entity_poly.pdbx_seq_one_letter_code
_entity_poly.pdbx_strand_id
1 'polypeptide(L)'
;MRADRTFAAALAAALASPVTSRLADHLATQPSLCPVLAVTGLPCPSCGGTRAVLHLAAGDVGAAVASNPGVTLLALVVGALIAAGILPWREILGVAKPPDPMAHFP
;
A
#
# COMPACT_ATOMS: atom_id res chain seq x y z
N MET A 1 -17.01 -11.06 4.47
CA MET A 1 -16.72 -12.05 3.40
C MET A 1 -17.02 -11.56 1.98
N ARG A 2 -18.25 -11.16 1.60
CA ARG A 2 -18.52 -10.69 0.22
C ARG A 2 -17.98 -9.28 -0.07
N ALA A 3 -18.01 -8.40 0.93
CA ALA A 3 -17.42 -7.06 0.86
C ALA A 3 -15.88 -7.07 0.73
N ASP A 4 -15.22 -8.07 1.32
CA ASP A 4 -13.76 -8.21 1.27
C ASP A 4 -13.29 -8.67 -0.13
N ARG A 5 -14.10 -9.50 -0.80
CA ARG A 5 -13.84 -9.95 -2.18
C ARG A 5 -14.05 -8.83 -3.21
N THR A 6 -15.03 -7.95 -3.00
CA THR A 6 -15.25 -6.80 -3.89
C THR A 6 -14.15 -5.76 -3.73
N PHE A 7 -13.66 -5.53 -2.51
CA PHE A 7 -12.50 -4.66 -2.27
C PHE A 7 -11.23 -5.23 -2.89
N ALA A 8 -10.96 -6.52 -2.70
CA ALA A 8 -9.81 -7.19 -3.31
C ALA A 8 -9.87 -7.15 -4.85
N ALA A 9 -11.06 -7.33 -5.44
CA ALA A 9 -11.25 -7.24 -6.88
C ALA A 9 -11.08 -5.81 -7.41
N ALA A 10 -11.57 -4.80 -6.69
CA ALA A 10 -11.38 -3.40 -7.05
C ALA A 10 -9.91 -2.98 -6.98
N LEU A 11 -9.20 -3.44 -5.95
CA LEU A 11 -7.76 -3.24 -5.82
C LEU A 11 -7.01 -3.91 -6.98
N ALA A 12 -7.29 -5.19 -7.26
CA ALA A 12 -6.68 -5.91 -8.37
C ALA A 12 -6.94 -5.25 -9.73
N ALA A 13 -8.15 -4.73 -9.97
CA ALA A 13 -8.49 -4.00 -11.18
C ALA A 13 -7.75 -2.66 -11.29
N ALA A 14 -7.57 -1.93 -10.18
CA ALA A 14 -6.79 -0.71 -10.15
C ALA A 14 -5.29 -0.98 -10.39
N LEU A 15 -4.74 -2.04 -9.78
CA LEU A 15 -3.35 -2.49 -9.96
C LEU A 15 -3.08 -2.95 -11.41
N ALA A 16 -4.08 -3.52 -12.09
CA ALA A 16 -3.95 -3.98 -13.47
C ALA A 16 -4.06 -2.84 -14.51
N SER A 17 -4.34 -1.60 -14.09
CA SER A 17 -4.52 -0.49 -15.01
C SER A 17 -3.18 0.00 -15.57
N PRO A 18 -3.01 0.19 -16.90
CA PRO A 18 -1.80 0.77 -17.47
C PRO A 18 -1.57 2.23 -17.06
N VAL A 19 -2.57 2.87 -16.45
CA VAL A 19 -2.46 4.22 -15.89
C VAL A 19 -1.62 4.22 -14.62
N THR A 20 -1.71 3.19 -13.78
CA THR A 20 -0.94 3.10 -12.53
C THR A 20 0.53 2.83 -12.80
N SER A 21 0.84 1.98 -13.78
CA SER A 21 2.23 1.73 -14.19
C SER A 21 2.91 2.97 -14.76
N ARG A 22 2.23 3.71 -15.64
CA ARG A 22 2.78 4.97 -16.20
C ARG A 22 2.95 6.06 -15.16
N LEU A 23 2.04 6.14 -14.19
CA LEU A 23 2.18 7.08 -13.10
C LEU A 23 3.35 6.71 -12.19
N ALA A 24 3.55 5.42 -11.90
CA ALA A 24 4.68 4.95 -11.12
C ALA A 24 6.01 5.21 -11.82
N ASP A 25 6.13 4.97 -13.12
CA ASP A 25 7.36 5.30 -13.88
C ASP A 25 7.69 6.80 -13.83
N HIS A 26 6.67 7.66 -13.94
CA HIS A 26 6.86 9.10 -13.80
C HIS A 26 7.36 9.50 -12.42
N LEU A 27 6.85 8.89 -11.34
CA LEU A 27 7.32 9.15 -9.97
C LEU A 27 8.69 8.51 -9.68
N ALA A 28 9.02 7.39 -10.32
CA ALA A 28 10.30 6.68 -10.19
C ALA A 28 11.45 7.50 -10.76
N THR A 29 11.20 8.11 -11.91
CA THR A 29 12.19 8.88 -12.68
C THR A 29 12.42 10.27 -12.09
N GLN A 30 11.61 10.71 -11.11
CA GLN A 30 11.87 11.95 -10.41
C GLN A 30 13.14 11.83 -9.55
N PRO A 31 14.16 12.65 -9.81
CA PRO A 31 15.39 12.64 -9.01
C PRO A 31 15.01 12.87 -7.55
N SER A 32 15.41 11.95 -6.69
CA SER A 32 15.13 12.07 -5.27
C SER A 32 15.95 13.23 -4.70
N LEU A 33 15.35 14.41 -4.58
CA LEU A 33 15.87 15.53 -3.79
C LEU A 33 15.88 15.21 -2.27
N CYS A 34 15.92 13.93 -1.89
CA CYS A 34 15.85 13.49 -0.51
C CYS A 34 17.20 13.74 0.17
N PRO A 35 17.31 14.74 1.06
CA PRO A 35 18.57 15.07 1.72
C PRO A 35 19.05 13.91 2.61
N VAL A 36 18.14 13.09 3.14
CA VAL A 36 18.49 11.93 3.97
C VAL A 36 19.22 10.87 3.17
N LEU A 37 18.75 10.53 1.95
CA LEU A 37 19.45 9.58 1.09
C LEU A 37 20.79 10.15 0.63
N ALA A 38 20.85 11.44 0.32
CA ALA A 38 22.08 12.11 -0.10
C ALA A 38 23.15 12.18 1.00
N VAL A 39 22.74 12.35 2.26
CA VAL A 39 23.65 12.50 3.40
C VAL A 39 24.00 11.15 4.05
N THR A 40 23.04 10.23 4.14
CA THR A 40 23.22 8.96 4.89
C THR A 40 23.42 7.74 3.99
N GLY A 41 23.10 7.83 2.70
CA GLY A 41 23.13 6.68 1.78
C GLY A 41 22.05 5.62 2.06
N LEU A 42 21.21 5.81 3.08
CA LEU A 42 20.14 4.88 3.47
C LEU A 42 18.79 5.35 2.92
N PRO A 43 18.00 4.47 2.28
CA PRO A 43 16.63 4.78 1.89
C PRO A 43 15.78 4.95 3.15
N CYS A 44 15.36 6.19 3.43
CA CYS A 44 14.55 6.47 4.61
C CYS A 44 13.14 5.81 4.50
N PRO A 45 12.54 5.40 5.62
CA PRO A 45 11.21 4.77 5.62
C PRO A 45 10.11 5.72 5.15
N SER A 46 10.34 7.04 5.21
CA SER A 46 9.41 8.04 4.68
C SER A 46 9.45 8.09 3.16
N CYS A 47 10.48 8.68 2.55
CA CYS A 47 10.54 8.86 1.10
C CYS A 47 10.75 7.54 0.33
N GLY A 48 11.67 6.68 0.79
CA GLY A 48 11.94 5.38 0.16
C GLY A 48 10.80 4.40 0.38
N GLY A 49 10.20 4.40 1.57
CA GLY A 49 9.03 3.57 1.88
C GLY A 49 7.79 3.96 1.08
N THR A 50 7.50 5.27 0.96
CA THR A 50 6.37 5.75 0.14
C THR A 50 6.55 5.37 -1.32
N ARG A 51 7.77 5.50 -1.86
CA ARG A 51 8.09 5.12 -3.23
C ARG A 51 7.97 3.60 -3.44
N ALA A 52 8.44 2.80 -2.49
CA ALA A 52 8.28 1.34 -2.53
C ALA A 52 6.81 0.90 -2.53
N VAL A 53 5.96 1.52 -1.70
CA VAL A 53 4.51 1.24 -1.68
C VAL A 53 3.85 1.65 -3.00
N LEU A 54 4.25 2.79 -3.60
CA LEU A 54 3.74 3.21 -4.90
C LEU A 54 4.12 2.24 -6.02
N HIS A 55 5.35 1.74 -6.02
CA HIS A 55 5.79 0.71 -6.97
C HIS A 55 5.04 -0.60 -6.79
N LEU A 56 4.83 -1.06 -5.54
CA LEU A 56 3.97 -2.20 -5.26
C LEU A 56 2.53 -1.97 -5.73
N ALA A 57 2.00 -0.75 -5.55
CA ALA A 57 0.68 -0.35 -6.03
C ALA A 57 0.61 -0.19 -7.57
N ALA A 58 1.73 -0.21 -8.27
CA ALA A 58 1.79 -0.31 -9.72
C ALA A 58 2.07 -1.74 -10.21
N GLY A 59 2.20 -2.71 -9.29
CA GLY A 59 2.56 -4.09 -9.61
C GLY A 59 4.06 -4.29 -9.90
N ASP A 60 4.90 -3.27 -9.72
CA ASP A 60 6.35 -3.36 -9.95
C ASP A 60 7.09 -3.68 -8.66
N VAL A 61 7.23 -4.98 -8.38
CA VAL A 61 7.95 -5.46 -7.20
C VAL A 61 9.45 -5.17 -7.31
N GLY A 62 10.02 -5.18 -8.52
CA GLY A 62 11.45 -4.94 -8.73
C GLY A 62 11.85 -3.51 -8.35
N ALA A 63 11.10 -2.53 -8.85
CA ALA A 63 11.32 -1.13 -8.49
C ALA A 63 10.96 -0.81 -7.03
N ALA A 64 10.02 -1.57 -6.43
CA ALA A 64 9.72 -1.45 -5.01
C ALA A 64 10.91 -1.88 -4.14
N VAL A 65 11.48 -3.06 -4.42
CA VAL A 65 12.68 -3.56 -3.72
C VAL A 65 13.85 -2.61 -3.88
N ALA A 66 14.06 -2.07 -5.10
CA ALA A 66 15.11 -1.08 -5.37
C ALA A 66 14.91 0.23 -4.58
N SER A 67 13.66 0.60 -4.31
CA SER A 67 13.32 1.81 -3.54
C SER A 67 13.50 1.61 -2.03
N ASN A 68 12.97 0.51 -1.48
CA ASN A 68 13.18 0.12 -0.09
C ASN A 68 12.80 -1.35 0.12
N PRO A 69 13.77 -2.28 0.31
CA PRO A 69 13.47 -3.70 0.43
C PRO A 69 12.70 -4.05 1.71
N GLY A 70 12.99 -3.36 2.82
CA GLY A 70 12.34 -3.60 4.11
C GLY A 70 10.86 -3.23 4.10
N VAL A 71 10.54 -2.03 3.57
CA VAL A 71 9.14 -1.58 3.43
C VAL A 71 8.41 -2.44 2.40
N THR A 72 9.07 -2.84 1.32
CA THR A 72 8.48 -3.74 0.32
C THR A 72 8.05 -5.06 0.94
N LEU A 73 8.93 -5.71 1.69
CA LEU A 73 8.61 -6.96 2.36
C LEU A 73 7.47 -6.78 3.37
N LEU A 74 7.52 -5.73 4.18
CA LEU A 74 6.47 -5.43 5.15
C LEU A 74 5.11 -5.24 4.47
N ALA A 75 5.05 -4.44 3.40
CA ALA A 75 3.82 -4.17 2.66
C ALA A 75 3.24 -5.43 2.02
N LEU A 76 4.09 -6.32 1.46
CA LEU A 76 3.65 -7.60 0.91
C LEU A 76 3.08 -8.52 1.99
N VAL A 77 3.75 -8.63 3.15
CA VAL A 77 3.29 -9.45 4.28
C VAL A 77 1.97 -8.92 4.83
N VAL A 78 1.88 -7.62 5.11
CA VAL A 78 0.64 -6.99 5.61
C VAL A 78 -0.50 -7.17 4.59
N GLY A 79 -0.23 -6.95 3.31
CA GLY A 79 -1.21 -7.17 2.24
C GLY A 79 -1.69 -8.62 2.17
N ALA A 80 -0.78 -9.60 2.31
CA ALA A 80 -1.12 -11.01 2.33
C ALA A 80 -1.96 -11.40 3.56
N LEU A 81 -1.63 -10.87 4.75
CA LEU A 81 -2.38 -11.12 5.98
C LEU A 81 -3.80 -10.53 5.92
N ILE A 82 -3.95 -9.34 5.33
CA ILE A 82 -5.25 -8.73 5.06
C ILE A 82 -6.04 -9.58 4.05
N ALA A 83 -5.40 -10.01 2.95
CA ALA A 83 -6.03 -10.85 1.93
C ALA A 83 -6.47 -12.23 2.47
N ALA A 84 -5.70 -12.80 3.40
CA ALA A 84 -6.02 -14.03 4.11
C ALA A 84 -7.14 -13.86 5.15
N GLY A 85 -7.58 -12.63 5.44
CA GLY A 85 -8.59 -12.32 6.46
C GLY A 85 -8.08 -12.47 7.89
N ILE A 86 -6.77 -12.62 8.09
CA ILE A 86 -6.13 -12.74 9.41
C ILE A 86 -6.06 -11.36 10.07
N LEU A 87 -5.82 -10.32 9.26
CA LEU A 87 -5.70 -8.95 9.75
C LEU A 87 -6.91 -8.10 9.31
N PRO A 88 -7.68 -7.53 10.27
CA PRO A 88 -8.86 -6.74 9.97
C PRO A 88 -8.46 -5.34 9.49
N TRP A 89 -8.46 -5.15 8.17
CA TRP A 89 -8.12 -3.85 7.54
C TRP A 89 -8.96 -2.67 8.05
N ARG A 90 -10.19 -2.95 8.49
CA ARG A 90 -11.18 -1.99 9.00
C ARG A 90 -10.72 -1.31 10.29
N GLU A 91 -10.16 -2.09 11.20
CA GLU A 91 -9.65 -1.60 12.49
C GLU A 91 -8.35 -0.81 12.32
N ILE A 92 -7.50 -1.21 11.37
CA ILE A 92 -6.25 -0.49 11.06
C ILE A 92 -6.52 0.88 10.45
N LEU A 93 -7.49 0.98 9.54
CA LEU A 93 -7.85 2.24 8.90
C LEU A 93 -8.74 3.13 9.78
N GLY A 94 -9.07 2.70 11.01
CA GLY A 94 -9.95 3.45 11.90
C GLY A 94 -11.36 3.63 11.33
N VAL A 95 -11.80 2.74 10.43
CA VAL A 95 -13.17 2.77 9.91
C VAL A 95 -14.09 2.33 11.04
N ALA A 96 -14.59 3.30 11.80
CA ALA A 96 -15.51 3.07 12.89
C ALA A 96 -16.64 2.14 12.43
N LYS A 97 -16.90 1.08 13.21
CA LYS A 97 -18.10 0.27 13.02
C LYS A 97 -19.30 1.23 13.09
N PRO A 98 -20.16 1.31 12.05
CA PRO A 98 -21.34 2.16 12.13
C PRO A 98 -22.14 1.74 13.36
N PRO A 99 -22.61 2.70 14.19
CA PRO A 99 -23.33 2.39 15.41
C PRO A 99 -24.53 1.50 15.07
N ASP A 100 -24.70 0.41 15.82
CA ASP A 100 -25.77 -0.55 15.59
C ASP A 100 -27.11 0.18 15.78
N PRO A 101 -27.95 0.35 14.73
CA PRO A 101 -29.20 1.12 14.86
C PRO A 101 -30.22 0.47 15.81
N MET A 102 -29.99 -0.80 16.17
CA MET A 102 -30.81 -1.59 17.08
C MET A 102 -30.34 -1.53 18.54
N ALA A 103 -29.18 -0.92 18.84
CA ALA A 103 -28.66 -0.81 20.21
C ALA A 103 -29.42 0.22 21.08
N HIS A 104 -30.39 0.95 20.51
CA HIS A 104 -31.14 2.01 21.18
C HIS A 104 -32.65 1.78 21.26
N PHE A 105 -33.14 0.56 20.95
CA PHE A 105 -34.56 0.25 21.12
C PHE A 105 -34.77 -0.47 22.47
N PRO A 106 -35.45 0.16 23.46
CA PRO A 106 -35.74 -0.47 24.75
C PRO A 106 -36.77 -1.60 24.66
#